data_AF-A0A1H7KDB8-F1
#
_entry.id   AF-A0A1H7KDB8-F1
#
_cell.length_a   1.000
_cell.length_b   1.000
_cell.length_c   1.000
_cell.angle_alpha   90.00
_cell.angle_beta   90.00
_cell.angle_gamma   90.00
#
_symmetry.space_group_name_H-M   'P 1'
#
loop_
_entity.id
_entity.type
_entity.pdbx_description
1 polymer ?
#
loop_
_entity_poly.entity_id
_entity_poly.type
_entity_poly.pdbx_seq_one_letter_code
_entity_poly.pdbx_strand_id
1 'polypeptide(L)'
;MTLVVPPSSSGPAAGDPTGPAEPAIGDDAVDAAVGRLSGEYSGRLGRRVVVRVVRDCRRDLGGSPVGALPELVERLARYRLDRHIG
;
A
#
# COMPACT_ATOMS: atom_id res chain seq x y z
N MET A 1 -15.97 7.48 -62.32
CA MET A 1 -16.60 7.76 -61.03
C MET A 1 -15.69 7.21 -59.94
N THR A 2 -15.06 8.10 -59.20
CA THR A 2 -14.09 7.82 -58.14
C THR A 2 -14.83 7.54 -56.84
N LEU A 3 -14.61 6.39 -56.21
CA LEU A 3 -15.07 6.14 -54.85
C LEU A 3 -13.90 6.32 -53.88
N VAL A 4 -14.14 7.22 -52.94
CA VAL A 4 -13.26 7.77 -51.91
C VAL A 4 -13.14 6.82 -50.71
N VAL A 5 -11.92 6.68 -50.19
CA VAL A 5 -11.57 6.30 -48.80
C VAL A 5 -11.07 7.60 -48.13
N PRO A 6 -11.24 7.87 -46.81
CA PRO A 6 -11.62 7.02 -45.65
C PRO A 6 -12.74 7.64 -44.77
N PRO A 7 -13.02 7.08 -43.57
CA PRO A 7 -12.84 7.93 -42.40
C PRO A 7 -11.82 7.36 -41.42
N SER A 8 -10.85 8.20 -41.05
CA SER A 8 -10.03 8.04 -39.85
C SER A 8 -10.95 7.94 -38.64
N SER A 9 -11.05 6.75 -38.04
CA SER A 9 -11.53 6.66 -36.67
C SER A 9 -10.41 7.20 -35.78
N SER A 10 -10.54 8.50 -35.51
CA SER A 10 -9.85 9.18 -34.43
C SER A 10 -10.27 8.52 -33.12
N GLY A 11 -9.28 8.07 -32.38
CA GLY A 11 -9.44 7.54 -31.04
C GLY A 11 -8.15 6.87 -30.58
N PRO A 12 -7.11 7.63 -30.17
CA PRO A 12 -6.34 7.12 -29.05
C PRO A 12 -7.33 7.14 -27.89
N ALA A 13 -7.95 5.98 -27.62
CA ALA A 13 -8.39 5.71 -26.28
C ALA A 13 -7.19 6.08 -25.42
N ALA A 14 -7.34 7.13 -24.61
CA ALA A 14 -6.56 7.28 -23.42
C ALA A 14 -6.86 6.03 -22.61
N GLY A 15 -6.15 4.95 -22.93
CA GLY A 15 -5.92 3.85 -22.04
C GLY A 15 -5.21 4.50 -20.88
N ASP A 16 -6.02 4.89 -19.91
CA ASP A 16 -5.59 5.17 -18.57
C ASP A 16 -4.51 4.12 -18.24
N PRO A 17 -3.27 4.53 -17.92
CA PRO A 17 -2.27 3.58 -17.47
C PRO A 17 -2.59 3.11 -16.05
N THR A 18 -3.86 2.93 -15.69
CA THR A 18 -4.28 1.84 -14.80
C THR A 18 -4.12 0.53 -15.58
N GLY A 19 -2.87 0.20 -15.92
CA GLY A 19 -2.50 -1.20 -15.92
C GLY A 19 -2.83 -1.72 -14.51
N PRO A 20 -3.28 -2.97 -14.34
CA PRO A 20 -3.25 -3.56 -13.00
C PRO A 20 -1.82 -3.34 -12.54
N ALA A 21 -1.63 -2.53 -11.50
CA ALA A 21 -0.37 -2.50 -10.80
C ALA A 21 -0.16 -3.96 -10.43
N GLU A 22 0.66 -4.67 -11.22
CA GLU A 22 1.17 -5.97 -10.83
C GLU A 22 1.68 -5.72 -9.43
N PRO A 23 1.06 -6.32 -8.39
CA PRO A 23 1.43 -6.00 -7.04
C PRO A 23 2.89 -6.39 -6.97
N ALA A 24 3.77 -5.38 -6.94
CA ALA A 24 5.11 -5.57 -6.46
C ALA A 24 4.88 -6.33 -5.17
N ILE A 25 5.38 -7.57 -5.09
CA ILE A 25 5.16 -8.46 -3.95
C ILE A 25 6.07 -7.95 -2.81
N GLY A 26 5.98 -6.67 -2.53
CA GLY A 26 6.37 -5.97 -1.34
C GLY A 26 5.07 -5.69 -0.61
N ASP A 27 5.10 -5.84 0.69
CA ASP A 27 3.93 -5.68 1.52
C ASP A 27 3.61 -4.17 1.59
N ASP A 28 2.98 -3.60 0.55
CA ASP A 28 2.71 -2.16 0.40
C ASP A 28 1.98 -1.60 1.64
N ALA A 29 1.11 -2.43 2.23
CA ALA A 29 0.46 -2.15 3.50
C ALA A 29 1.46 -1.96 4.66
N VAL A 30 2.49 -2.81 4.76
CA VAL A 30 3.58 -2.67 5.73
C VAL A 30 4.42 -1.44 5.43
N ASP A 31 4.80 -1.17 4.18
CA ASP A 31 5.67 -0.03 3.87
C ASP A 31 4.96 1.30 4.14
N ALA A 32 3.71 1.43 3.73
CA ALA A 32 2.86 2.57 4.03
C ALA A 32 2.67 2.78 5.55
N ALA A 33 2.39 1.71 6.29
CA ALA A 33 2.24 1.77 7.75
C ALA A 33 3.57 2.15 8.43
N VAL A 34 4.69 1.56 8.01
CA VAL A 34 6.03 1.90 8.51
C VAL A 34 6.35 3.37 8.27
N GLY A 35 6.04 3.91 7.09
CA GLY A 35 6.28 5.31 6.76
C GLY A 35 5.57 6.25 7.72
N ARG A 36 4.25 6.05 7.92
CA ARG A 36 3.44 6.87 8.84
C ARG A 36 3.86 6.72 10.29
N LEU A 37 3.97 5.47 10.78
CA LEU A 37 4.30 5.19 12.17
C LEU A 37 5.74 5.61 12.51
N SER A 38 6.69 5.50 11.58
CA SER A 38 8.07 5.98 11.83
C SER A 38 8.13 7.49 11.99
N GLY A 39 7.28 8.24 11.28
CA GLY A 39 7.13 9.69 11.48
C GLY A 39 6.47 10.02 12.81
N GLU A 40 5.37 9.34 13.13
CA GLU A 40 4.58 9.59 14.34
C GLU A 40 5.34 9.25 15.64
N TYR A 41 6.06 8.13 15.66
CA TYR A 41 6.82 7.68 16.82
C TYR A 41 8.28 8.17 16.80
N SER A 42 8.64 9.02 15.84
CA SER A 42 9.97 9.61 15.75
C SER A 42 10.32 10.34 17.05
N GLY A 43 11.46 9.99 17.65
CA GLY A 43 11.92 10.53 18.93
C GLY A 43 11.51 9.72 20.17
N ARG A 44 10.54 8.81 20.08
CA ARG A 44 10.23 7.84 21.15
C ARG A 44 10.74 6.44 20.83
N LEU A 45 10.55 6.00 19.58
CA LEU A 45 10.96 4.67 19.12
C LEU A 45 11.83 4.78 17.87
N GLY A 46 12.83 3.90 17.76
CA GLY A 46 13.65 3.80 16.56
C GLY A 46 12.89 3.17 15.41
N ARG A 47 13.14 3.63 14.17
CA ARG A 47 12.54 3.07 12.94
C ARG A 47 12.65 1.55 12.84
N ARG A 48 13.74 0.95 13.34
CA ARG A 48 13.92 -0.51 13.39
C ARG A 48 12.86 -1.22 14.25
N VAL A 49 12.46 -0.62 15.38
CA VAL A 49 11.41 -1.15 16.25
C VAL A 49 10.07 -1.09 15.54
N VAL A 50 9.75 0.05 14.92
CA VAL A 50 8.53 0.24 14.14
C VAL A 50 8.42 -0.80 13.02
N VAL A 51 9.46 -0.96 12.20
CA VAL A 51 9.50 -1.97 11.13
C VAL A 51 9.27 -3.38 11.66
N ARG A 52 9.92 -3.74 12.77
CA ARG A 52 9.76 -5.07 13.38
C ARG A 52 8.32 -5.31 13.82
N VAL A 53 7.72 -4.34 14.52
CA VAL A 53 6.34 -4.45 15.02
C VAL A 53 5.36 -4.56 13.86
N VAL A 54 5.48 -3.72 12.84
CA VAL A 54 4.57 -3.72 11.68
C VAL A 54 4.65 -5.04 10.90
N ARG A 55 5.86 -5.58 10.68
CA ARG A 55 6.04 -6.90 10.04
C ARG A 55 5.42 -8.03 10.85
N ASP A 56 5.54 -7.99 12.18
CA ASP A 56 4.93 -8.99 13.06
C ASP A 56 3.40 -8.90 13.01
N CYS A 57 2.84 -7.68 13.02
CA CYS A 57 1.40 -7.44 12.85
C CYS A 57 0.89 -7.98 11.51
N ARG A 58 1.64 -7.77 10.41
CA ARG A 58 1.28 -8.30 9.10
C ARG A 58 1.27 -9.83 9.07
N ARG A 59 2.21 -10.46 9.76
CA ARG A 59 2.27 -11.93 9.87
C ARG A 59 1.09 -12.47 10.68
N ASP A 60 0.72 -11.79 11.75
CA ASP A 60 -0.45 -12.10 12.58
C ASP A 60 -1.77 -11.99 11.76
N LEU A 61 -1.83 -10.98 10.89
CA LEU A 61 -2.94 -10.73 9.97
C LEU A 61 -2.86 -11.55 8.66
N GLY A 62 -2.04 -12.59 8.59
CA GLY A 62 -1.85 -13.42 7.39
C GLY A 62 -3.14 -14.06 6.84
N GLY A 63 -4.18 -14.19 7.66
CA GLY A 63 -5.51 -14.70 7.26
C GLY A 63 -6.57 -13.63 6.98
N SER A 64 -6.23 -12.34 7.08
CA SER A 64 -7.19 -11.24 6.87
C SER A 64 -7.35 -10.86 5.40
N PRO A 65 -8.54 -10.38 4.99
CA PRO A 65 -8.78 -9.94 3.62
C PRO A 65 -7.87 -8.77 3.23
N VAL A 66 -7.28 -8.85 2.04
CA VAL A 66 -6.26 -7.91 1.54
C VAL A 66 -6.72 -6.46 1.53
N GLY A 67 -8.01 -6.21 1.29
CA GLY A 67 -8.60 -4.87 1.24
C GLY A 67 -8.71 -4.15 2.59
N ALA A 68 -8.55 -4.86 3.72
CA ALA A 68 -8.55 -4.27 5.06
C ALA A 68 -7.22 -4.45 5.79
N LEU A 69 -6.24 -5.12 5.16
CA LEU A 69 -4.91 -5.29 5.73
C LEU A 69 -4.22 -3.98 6.12
N PRO A 70 -4.20 -2.91 5.30
CA PRO A 70 -3.48 -1.70 5.68
C PRO A 70 -4.05 -1.07 6.96
N GLU A 71 -5.38 -0.97 7.08
CA GLU A 71 -6.02 -0.40 8.27
C GLU A 71 -5.84 -1.27 9.51
N LEU A 72 -5.88 -2.60 9.35
CA LEU A 72 -5.68 -3.54 10.46
C LEU A 72 -4.23 -3.57 10.93
N VAL A 73 -3.27 -3.58 10.00
CA VAL A 73 -1.84 -3.52 10.29
C VAL A 73 -1.52 -2.22 11.02
N GLU A 74 -2.01 -1.08 10.54
CA GLU A 74 -1.78 0.21 11.19
C GLU A 74 -2.37 0.24 12.60
N ARG A 75 -3.62 -0.20 12.77
CA ARG A 75 -4.31 -0.18 14.07
C ARG A 75 -3.65 -1.11 15.09
N LEU A 76 -3.25 -2.32 14.68
CA LEU A 76 -2.54 -3.27 15.55
C LEU A 76 -1.12 -2.80 15.88
N ALA A 77 -0.40 -2.26 14.90
CA ALA A 77 0.95 -1.75 15.11
C ALA A 77 0.93 -0.55 16.06
N ARG A 78 0.00 0.40 15.89
CA ARG A 78 -0.16 1.55 16.79
C ARG A 78 -0.44 1.10 18.22
N TYR A 79 -1.36 0.15 18.42
CA TYR A 79 -1.64 -0.42 19.73
C TYR A 79 -0.40 -1.04 20.39
N ARG A 80 0.38 -1.82 19.64
CA ARG A 80 1.61 -2.44 20.17
C ARG A 80 2.72 -1.44 20.45
N LEU A 81 2.90 -0.43 19.60
CA LEU A 81 3.91 0.62 19.79
C LEU A 81 3.59 1.50 21.00
N ASP A 82 2.32 1.79 21.25
CA ASP A 82 1.88 2.52 22.45
C ASP A 82 2.25 1.75 23.74
N ARG A 83 2.03 0.43 23.75
CA ARG A 83 2.47 -0.44 24.86
C ARG A 83 3.98 -0.56 25.03
N HIS A 84 4.77 -0.15 24.05
CA HIS A 84 6.23 -0.12 24.16
C HIS A 84 6.75 1.17 24.83
N ILE A 85 5.93 2.21 24.93
CA ILE A 85 6.32 3.52 25.49
C ILE A 85 5.62 3.86 26.82
N GLY A 86 4.57 3.13 27.20
CA GLY A 86 3.93 3.18 28.52
C GLY A 86 4.60 2.24 29.50
#